data_AF-A0A7X6TJK1-F1
#
_entry.id   AF-A0A7X6TJK1-F1
#
_cell.length_a   1.000
_cell.length_b   1.000
_cell.length_c   1.000
_cell.angle_alpha   90.00
_cell.angle_beta   90.00
_cell.angle_gamma   90.00
#
_symmetry.space_group_name_H-M   'P 1'
#
loop_
_entity.id
_entity.type
_entity.pdbx_description
1 polymer ?
#
loop_
_entity_poly.entity_id
_entity_poly.type
_entity_poly.pdbx_seq_one_letter_code
_entity_poly.pdbx_strand_id
1 'polypeptide(L)'
;MRRIGAVLLALLLLQSTGHAACESGDCKNGTGRLTSSDGRVYEGQFRNGYLWGTGTLTSPDGTVYKGQFVNGRFHGEGVLVGTDGRRYTGGFRDGVIHGRGRLITPDGLDYTGEFELGRFSGKGTLFYPDGREYAGDFRSNVVEGKGKLTYADGSTFEGDFVNGRPMGEGVRRYLDGSRYTGRFVGDRREGQGTLEHADGSRYEGAFAADLYNGPGTLTSADGTVSTGTFKAGLLTGEGTLTRADGARYAGGFAGGQPEGKGTMRYADGSVYEGSWVAGKREGKGRMTYADGGRYDGEFVADRREGKGRWKRGDGTVFSGAFAGDNPVEPPPAKPVPAPEPPAEVAAAAAPVVEESLPPSAGPAPEPEPVVTAPAPEPADPAPQVTATRPEPQAAPAQATKAVDDETVAGDATTNAAAEPAAQPAQQSGGTELYSRGGVHYSDAAASTPFTGKALNTLEDGSTYKGSYAKGLMDGRGDLQLTSGDRYIGAFRKGELHGRGVYTYQDGRRYDGSFQDGRKHGPGTYTYPDGSRYTGVFKDDLFHGQGVYLFADGSRYEGEFRAGLFAGQGVLSYADGNKYVGSFKDDLPDGQGTLTAADGSVYKGSFKGGRRNGNGRITYPGGRTVQG
;
A
#
# COMPACT_ATOMS: atom_id res chain seq x y z
N MET A 1 -11.05 -11.57 9.84
CA MET A 1 -11.82 -11.24 11.06
C MET A 1 -13.26 -11.63 10.83
N ARG A 2 -13.75 -12.69 11.47
CA ARG A 2 -15.17 -13.05 11.41
C ARG A 2 -15.89 -12.28 12.54
N ARG A 3 -16.87 -11.45 12.15
CA ARG A 3 -17.94 -10.84 12.98
C ARG A 3 -17.50 -10.09 14.24
N ILE A 4 -17.11 -8.82 14.09
CA ILE A 4 -17.37 -7.80 15.12
C ILE A 4 -18.57 -7.00 14.65
N GLY A 5 -19.74 -7.65 14.62
CA GLY A 5 -21.01 -6.97 14.41
C GLY A 5 -21.23 -6.01 15.57
N ALA A 6 -21.62 -4.77 15.27
CA ALA A 6 -22.05 -3.82 16.28
C ALA A 6 -23.06 -4.51 17.20
N VAL A 7 -22.78 -4.52 18.51
CA VAL A 7 -23.79 -4.86 19.51
C VAL A 7 -24.76 -3.69 19.53
N LEU A 8 -25.67 -3.64 18.55
CA LEU A 8 -26.87 -2.82 18.65
C LEU A 8 -27.77 -3.54 19.65
N LEU A 9 -27.59 -3.21 20.93
CA LEU A 9 -28.53 -3.63 21.95
C LEU A 9 -29.82 -2.83 21.72
N ALA A 10 -30.89 -3.54 21.34
CA ALA A 10 -32.19 -2.95 21.07
C ALA A 10 -32.62 -2.06 22.25
N LEU A 11 -32.93 -0.80 21.94
CA LEU A 11 -33.55 0.13 22.87
C LEU A 11 -34.93 -0.44 23.23
N LEU A 12 -35.12 -0.94 24.45
CA LEU A 12 -36.46 -1.27 24.93
C LEU A 12 -36.79 -0.49 26.21
N LEU A 13 -37.75 0.42 26.05
CA LEU A 13 -38.56 0.93 27.14
C LEU A 13 -39.51 -0.21 27.56
N LEU A 14 -39.27 -0.83 28.73
CA LEU A 14 -40.38 -1.45 29.44
C LEU A 14 -41.25 -0.30 29.98
N GLN A 15 -42.27 0.10 29.22
CA GLN A 15 -43.45 0.72 29.83
C GLN A 15 -44.44 -0.39 30.16
N SER A 16 -44.94 -0.36 31.38
CA SER A 16 -45.81 -1.36 31.99
C SER A 16 -47.24 -1.32 31.42
N THR A 17 -47.40 -1.56 30.13
CA THR A 17 -48.73 -1.72 29.52
C THR A 17 -48.84 -3.10 28.89
N GLY A 18 -48.93 -4.12 29.75
CA GLY A 18 -49.22 -5.51 29.33
C GLY A 18 -48.56 -6.58 30.22
N HIS A 19 -49.20 -6.92 31.33
CA HIS A 19 -49.02 -8.15 32.12
C HIS A 19 -47.57 -8.64 32.38
N ALA A 20 -46.71 -7.80 32.96
CA ALA A 20 -45.52 -8.30 33.64
C ALA A 20 -45.93 -8.75 35.06
N ALA A 21 -45.69 -10.02 35.40
CA ALA A 21 -46.07 -10.59 36.69
C ALA A 21 -44.94 -10.38 37.70
N CYS A 22 -45.18 -9.57 38.73
CA CYS A 22 -44.28 -9.48 39.87
C CYS A 22 -44.37 -10.80 40.65
N GLU A 23 -43.31 -11.61 40.61
CA GLU A 23 -43.27 -12.93 41.23
C GLU A 23 -43.05 -12.82 42.74
N SER A 24 -42.23 -11.86 43.17
CA SER A 24 -41.94 -11.62 44.58
C SER A 24 -41.40 -10.19 44.82
N GLY A 25 -41.53 -9.70 46.07
CA GLY A 25 -41.04 -8.38 46.48
C GLY A 25 -41.90 -7.20 46.02
N ASP A 26 -41.30 -6.01 45.98
CA ASP A 26 -41.96 -4.76 45.56
C ASP A 26 -41.42 -4.31 44.19
N CYS A 27 -42.09 -4.76 43.12
CA CYS A 27 -41.77 -4.36 41.74
C CYS A 27 -42.24 -2.94 41.37
N LYS A 28 -42.75 -2.15 42.31
CA LYS A 28 -43.16 -0.76 42.09
C LYS A 28 -42.14 0.22 42.66
N ASN A 29 -41.76 0.06 43.93
CA ASN A 29 -40.86 0.98 44.65
C ASN A 29 -40.00 0.28 45.71
N GLY A 30 -39.38 -0.85 45.35
CA GLY A 30 -38.48 -1.56 46.25
C GLY A 30 -37.61 -2.56 45.50
N THR A 31 -37.26 -3.66 46.16
CA THR A 31 -36.59 -4.79 45.51
C THR A 31 -37.59 -5.89 45.21
N GLY A 32 -37.52 -6.48 44.02
CA GLY A 32 -38.41 -7.58 43.65
C GLY A 32 -37.89 -8.40 42.48
N ARG A 33 -38.70 -9.37 42.09
CA ARG A 33 -38.48 -10.24 40.95
C ARG A 33 -39.67 -10.14 40.00
N LEU A 34 -39.39 -9.77 38.76
CA LEU A 34 -40.39 -9.53 37.73
C LEU A 34 -40.11 -10.44 36.54
N THR A 35 -41.10 -11.21 36.12
CA THR A 35 -41.08 -11.90 34.83
C THR A 35 -41.96 -11.15 33.85
N SER A 36 -41.32 -10.66 32.79
CA SER A 36 -41.96 -9.94 31.70
C SER A 36 -42.70 -10.90 30.79
N SER A 37 -43.71 -10.41 30.06
CA SER A 37 -44.52 -11.21 29.15
C SER A 37 -43.74 -11.84 27.99
N ASP A 38 -42.57 -11.30 27.68
CA ASP A 38 -41.61 -11.83 26.70
C ASP A 38 -40.65 -12.88 27.28
N GLY A 39 -40.81 -13.27 28.55
CA GLY A 39 -39.97 -14.25 29.23
C GLY A 39 -38.70 -13.70 29.87
N ARG A 40 -38.46 -12.38 29.83
CA ARG A 40 -37.33 -11.77 30.56
C ARG A 40 -37.57 -11.81 32.06
N VAL A 41 -36.57 -12.24 32.80
CA VAL A 41 -36.59 -12.28 34.27
C VAL A 41 -35.67 -11.19 34.79
N TYR A 42 -36.20 -10.28 35.60
CA TYR A 42 -35.40 -9.31 36.33
C TYR A 42 -35.49 -9.53 37.83
N GLU A 43 -34.37 -9.42 38.51
CA GLU A 43 -34.27 -9.42 39.96
C GLU A 43 -33.41 -8.24 40.42
N GLY A 44 -34.00 -7.29 41.14
CA GLY A 44 -33.30 -6.06 41.53
C GLY A 44 -34.22 -4.96 42.03
N GLN A 45 -33.72 -3.72 41.95
CA GLN A 45 -34.40 -2.53 42.47
C GLN A 45 -35.39 -1.94 41.45
N PHE A 46 -36.47 -1.35 41.94
CA PHE A 46 -37.53 -0.72 41.17
C PHE A 46 -37.80 0.69 41.68
N ARG A 47 -38.15 1.58 40.76
CA ARG A 47 -38.62 2.93 41.06
C ARG A 47 -39.74 3.32 40.10
N ASN A 48 -40.92 3.60 40.64
CA ASN A 48 -42.14 3.89 39.88
C ASN A 48 -42.47 2.82 38.82
N GLY A 49 -42.22 1.55 39.14
CA GLY A 49 -42.44 0.42 38.23
C GLY A 49 -41.36 0.23 37.14
N TYR A 50 -40.35 1.09 37.08
CA TYR A 50 -39.20 0.91 36.20
C TYR A 50 -38.07 0.16 36.90
N LEU A 51 -37.32 -0.65 36.13
CA LEU A 51 -36.08 -1.25 36.61
C LEU A 51 -35.09 -0.11 36.94
N TRP A 52 -34.53 -0.14 38.13
CA TRP A 52 -33.71 0.94 38.69
C TRP A 52 -32.55 0.39 39.50
N GLY A 53 -31.56 1.23 39.80
CA GLY A 53 -30.51 0.90 40.76
C GLY A 53 -29.74 -0.36 40.33
N THR A 54 -29.38 -1.24 41.24
CA THR A 54 -28.68 -2.49 40.86
C THR A 54 -29.64 -3.66 40.67
N GLY A 55 -29.34 -4.50 39.69
CA GLY A 55 -30.13 -5.71 39.44
C GLY A 55 -29.48 -6.67 38.45
N THR A 56 -30.15 -7.79 38.22
CA THR A 56 -29.81 -8.80 37.24
C THR A 56 -30.99 -8.99 36.30
N LEU A 57 -30.75 -8.86 34.99
CA LEU A 57 -31.71 -9.16 33.94
C LEU A 57 -31.22 -10.40 33.17
N THR A 58 -32.05 -11.44 33.16
CA THR A 58 -31.86 -12.64 32.35
C THR A 58 -32.84 -12.61 31.19
N SER A 59 -32.32 -12.62 29.98
CA SER A 59 -33.11 -12.68 28.74
C SER A 59 -33.54 -14.13 28.44
N PRO A 60 -34.61 -14.35 27.65
CA PRO A 60 -35.11 -15.69 27.33
C PRO A 60 -34.10 -16.58 26.61
N ASP A 61 -33.18 -15.97 25.85
CA ASP A 61 -32.08 -16.68 25.19
C ASP A 61 -31.03 -17.20 26.16
N GLY A 62 -31.00 -16.69 27.40
CA GLY A 62 -29.99 -16.97 28.43
C GLY A 62 -28.95 -15.87 28.59
N THR A 63 -29.04 -14.76 27.85
CA THR A 63 -28.15 -13.61 28.01
C THR A 63 -28.39 -12.95 29.37
N VAL A 64 -27.33 -12.71 30.13
CA VAL A 64 -27.41 -12.14 31.49
C VAL A 64 -26.71 -10.79 31.54
N TYR A 65 -27.42 -9.76 32.00
CA TYR A 65 -26.84 -8.50 32.44
C TYR A 65 -26.94 -8.38 33.96
N LYS A 66 -25.84 -8.02 34.61
CA LYS A 66 -25.79 -7.67 36.03
C LYS A 66 -25.12 -6.30 36.18
N GLY A 67 -25.85 -5.30 36.66
CA GLY A 67 -25.33 -3.94 36.73
C GLY A 67 -26.36 -2.93 37.15
N GLN A 68 -26.12 -1.66 36.82
CA GLN A 68 -26.99 -0.57 37.19
C GLN A 68 -28.06 -0.29 36.13
N PHE A 69 -29.22 0.20 36.56
CA PHE A 69 -30.38 0.49 35.74
C PHE A 69 -30.89 1.90 36.02
N VAL A 70 -31.26 2.61 34.95
CA VAL A 70 -31.94 3.90 35.01
C VAL A 70 -33.09 3.87 34.01
N ASN A 71 -34.32 4.04 34.49
CA ASN A 71 -35.54 3.99 33.68
C ASN A 71 -35.63 2.73 32.79
N GLY A 72 -35.29 1.57 33.35
CA GLY A 72 -35.33 0.29 32.63
C GLY A 72 -34.14 0.00 31.71
N ARG A 73 -33.17 0.90 31.59
CA ARG A 73 -32.01 0.74 30.70
C ARG A 73 -30.73 0.45 31.48
N PHE A 74 -29.85 -0.36 30.91
CA PHE A 74 -28.49 -0.57 31.43
C PHE A 74 -27.77 0.77 31.55
N HIS A 75 -27.14 1.01 32.68
CA HIS A 75 -26.47 2.26 32.99
C HIS A 75 -25.29 2.01 33.92
N GLY A 76 -24.35 2.96 33.95
CA GLY A 76 -23.20 2.89 34.84
C GLY A 76 -22.39 1.61 34.63
N GLU A 77 -21.83 1.04 35.71
CA GLU A 77 -21.01 -0.16 35.59
C GLU A 77 -21.85 -1.44 35.56
N GLY A 78 -21.45 -2.41 34.74
CA GLY A 78 -22.12 -3.69 34.65
C GLY A 78 -21.31 -4.78 33.98
N VAL A 79 -21.86 -5.99 34.04
CA VAL A 79 -21.35 -7.19 33.38
C VAL A 79 -22.45 -7.73 32.48
N LEU A 80 -22.15 -7.93 31.20
CA LEU A 80 -23.03 -8.56 30.22
C LEU A 80 -22.38 -9.86 29.76
N VAL A 81 -23.09 -10.98 29.92
CA VAL A 81 -22.67 -12.31 29.48
C VAL A 81 -23.66 -12.81 28.44
N GLY A 82 -23.20 -12.95 27.21
CA GLY A 82 -23.96 -13.52 26.10
C GLY A 82 -23.99 -15.04 26.17
N THR A 83 -24.97 -15.63 25.49
CA THR A 83 -25.15 -17.09 25.36
C THR A 83 -24.04 -17.75 24.57
N ASP A 84 -23.38 -17.00 23.69
CA ASP A 84 -22.19 -17.41 22.96
C ASP A 84 -20.96 -17.54 23.88
N GLY A 85 -21.04 -17.09 25.14
CA GLY A 85 -19.91 -17.05 26.09
C GLY A 85 -19.14 -15.73 26.05
N ARG A 86 -19.53 -14.79 25.19
CA ARG A 86 -18.95 -13.43 25.16
C ARG A 86 -19.25 -12.72 26.46
N ARG A 87 -18.26 -12.02 26.99
CA ARG A 87 -18.38 -11.30 28.24
C ARG A 87 -17.87 -9.87 28.10
N TYR A 88 -18.74 -8.92 28.39
CA TYR A 88 -18.37 -7.51 28.58
C TYR A 88 -18.41 -7.16 30.07
N THR A 89 -17.44 -6.38 30.53
CA THR A 89 -17.41 -5.78 31.87
C THR A 89 -16.99 -4.33 31.75
N GLY A 90 -17.82 -3.39 32.18
CA GLY A 90 -17.51 -1.97 32.11
C GLY A 90 -18.75 -1.08 32.06
N GLY A 91 -18.57 0.11 31.52
CA GLY A 91 -19.58 1.15 31.49
C GLY A 91 -20.71 0.94 30.48
N PHE A 92 -21.89 1.43 30.85
CA PHE A 92 -23.10 1.48 30.05
C PHE A 92 -23.72 2.87 30.15
N ARG A 93 -24.30 3.34 29.04
CA ARG A 93 -25.09 4.57 29.00
C ARG A 93 -26.32 4.34 28.14
N ASP A 94 -27.49 4.52 28.74
CA ASP A 94 -28.80 4.40 28.09
C ASP A 94 -29.01 3.08 27.34
N GLY A 95 -28.55 1.98 27.92
CA GLY A 95 -28.68 0.63 27.36
C GLY A 95 -27.52 0.21 26.46
N VAL A 96 -26.57 1.09 26.17
CA VAL A 96 -25.46 0.80 25.24
C VAL A 96 -24.14 0.76 25.98
N ILE A 97 -23.26 -0.17 25.59
CA ILE A 97 -21.87 -0.24 26.06
C ILE A 97 -21.18 1.11 25.78
N HIS A 98 -20.59 1.72 26.81
CA HIS A 98 -20.02 3.05 26.72
C HIS A 98 -19.01 3.33 27.84
N GLY A 99 -17.94 4.06 27.54
CA GLY A 99 -16.90 4.40 28.51
C GLY A 99 -15.85 3.30 28.54
N ARG A 100 -15.15 3.14 29.67
CA ARG A 100 -14.11 2.12 29.77
C ARG A 100 -14.71 0.75 30.03
N GLY A 101 -14.13 -0.28 29.43
CA GLY A 101 -14.53 -1.65 29.69
C GLY A 101 -13.57 -2.67 29.09
N ARG A 102 -13.92 -3.94 29.29
CA ARG A 102 -13.23 -5.10 28.74
C ARG A 102 -14.24 -6.03 28.08
N LEU A 103 -13.96 -6.43 26.85
CA LEU A 103 -14.73 -7.39 26.07
C LEU A 103 -13.86 -8.61 25.79
N ILE A 104 -14.32 -9.77 26.24
CA ILE A 104 -13.69 -11.07 25.96
C ILE A 104 -14.67 -11.89 25.12
N THR A 105 -14.20 -12.45 24.03
CA THR A 105 -14.96 -13.38 23.21
C THR A 105 -14.48 -14.83 23.43
N PRO A 106 -15.32 -15.84 23.14
CA PRO A 106 -14.96 -17.25 23.34
C PRO A 106 -13.80 -17.72 22.46
N ASP A 107 -13.61 -17.09 21.30
CA ASP A 107 -12.50 -17.35 20.38
C ASP A 107 -11.18 -16.69 20.81
N GLY A 108 -11.16 -16.00 21.96
CA GLY A 108 -9.93 -15.48 22.56
C GLY A 108 -9.60 -14.03 22.20
N LEU A 109 -10.49 -13.30 21.53
CA LEU A 109 -10.34 -11.85 21.38
C LEU A 109 -10.57 -11.19 22.74
N ASP A 110 -9.63 -10.35 23.16
CA ASP A 110 -9.69 -9.63 24.42
C ASP A 110 -9.34 -8.17 24.19
N TYR A 111 -10.36 -7.32 24.27
CA TYR A 111 -10.21 -5.87 24.16
C TYR A 111 -10.42 -5.22 25.52
N THR A 112 -9.48 -4.36 25.94
CA THR A 112 -9.64 -3.48 27.09
C THR A 112 -9.38 -2.04 26.65
N GLY A 113 -10.36 -1.15 26.83
CA GLY A 113 -10.21 0.22 26.37
C GLY A 113 -11.50 1.03 26.44
N GLU A 114 -11.54 2.10 25.66
CA GLU A 114 -12.67 3.01 25.58
C GLU A 114 -13.70 2.53 24.54
N PHE A 115 -14.98 2.64 24.92
CA PHE A 115 -16.12 2.31 24.08
C PHE A 115 -17.00 3.52 23.86
N GLU A 116 -17.44 3.70 22.62
CA GLU A 116 -18.47 4.66 22.25
C GLU A 116 -19.53 3.95 21.42
N LEU A 117 -20.78 3.98 21.91
CA LEU A 117 -21.93 3.36 21.26
C LEU A 117 -21.69 1.88 20.91
N GLY A 118 -21.07 1.14 21.84
CA GLY A 118 -20.78 -0.28 21.68
C GLY A 118 -19.61 -0.61 20.76
N ARG A 119 -18.83 0.38 20.32
CA ARG A 119 -17.66 0.21 19.46
C ARG A 119 -16.37 0.56 20.18
N PHE A 120 -15.28 -0.14 19.87
CA PHE A 120 -13.94 0.26 20.31
C PHE A 120 -13.63 1.66 19.77
N SER A 121 -13.13 2.51 20.64
CA SER A 121 -12.90 3.93 20.38
C SER A 121 -11.75 4.41 21.27
N GLY A 122 -11.18 5.59 20.96
CA GLY A 122 -10.17 6.19 21.82
C GLY A 122 -8.96 5.28 22.03
N LYS A 123 -8.45 5.20 23.25
CA LYS A 123 -7.29 4.34 23.57
C LYS A 123 -7.73 2.96 24.06
N GLY A 124 -7.02 1.91 23.62
CA GLY A 124 -7.23 0.55 24.12
C GLY A 124 -6.09 -0.41 23.79
N THR A 125 -6.22 -1.62 24.30
CA THR A 125 -5.39 -2.78 24.01
C THR A 125 -6.28 -3.92 23.50
N LEU A 126 -5.89 -4.54 22.40
CA LEU A 126 -6.57 -5.65 21.75
C LEU A 126 -5.62 -6.83 21.60
N PHE A 127 -5.92 -7.94 22.26
CA PHE A 127 -5.30 -9.23 22.00
C PHE A 127 -6.14 -9.98 20.97
N TYR A 128 -5.49 -10.43 19.91
CA TYR A 128 -6.10 -11.20 18.84
C TYR A 128 -6.01 -12.70 19.14
N PRO A 129 -6.98 -13.50 18.67
CA PRO A 129 -6.93 -14.96 18.75
C PRO A 129 -5.67 -15.59 18.13
N ASP A 130 -5.05 -14.92 17.17
CA ASP A 130 -3.84 -15.38 16.48
C ASP A 130 -2.53 -15.05 17.23
N GLY A 131 -2.63 -14.50 18.44
CA GLY A 131 -1.47 -14.17 19.29
C GLY A 131 -0.91 -12.77 19.08
N ARG A 132 -1.46 -11.97 18.15
CA ARG A 132 -1.09 -10.56 18.01
C ARG A 132 -1.63 -9.73 19.16
N GLU A 133 -0.96 -8.62 19.45
CA GLU A 133 -1.41 -7.62 20.40
C GLU A 133 -1.29 -6.23 19.77
N TYR A 134 -2.34 -5.43 19.87
CA TYR A 134 -2.29 -4.02 19.49
C TYR A 134 -2.61 -3.14 20.70
N ALA A 135 -1.80 -2.12 20.95
CA ALA A 135 -2.07 -1.07 21.92
C ALA A 135 -2.00 0.29 21.23
N GLY A 136 -3.08 1.07 21.27
CA GLY A 136 -3.12 2.35 20.57
C GLY A 136 -4.51 2.93 20.40
N ASP A 137 -4.65 3.72 19.33
CA ASP A 137 -5.88 4.40 18.95
C ASP A 137 -6.86 3.47 18.20
N PHE A 138 -8.13 3.56 18.57
CA PHE A 138 -9.25 2.88 17.95
C PHE A 138 -10.30 3.89 17.52
N ARG A 139 -10.99 3.59 16.41
CA ARG A 139 -12.16 4.32 15.95
C ARG A 139 -13.15 3.34 15.36
N SER A 140 -14.36 3.29 15.91
CA SER A 140 -15.45 2.45 15.40
C SER A 140 -15.06 0.97 15.19
N ASN A 141 -14.40 0.34 16.18
CA ASN A 141 -13.85 -1.02 16.13
C ASN A 141 -12.58 -1.22 15.31
N VAL A 142 -12.10 -0.18 14.62
CA VAL A 142 -10.93 -0.26 13.75
C VAL A 142 -9.72 0.34 14.44
N VAL A 143 -8.57 -0.31 14.28
CA VAL A 143 -7.26 0.23 14.67
C VAL A 143 -6.94 1.41 13.74
N GLU A 144 -6.82 2.61 14.29
CA GLU A 144 -6.77 3.85 13.53
C GLU A 144 -6.05 4.95 14.33
N GLY A 145 -5.01 5.58 13.78
CA GLY A 145 -4.19 6.55 14.50
C GLY A 145 -2.86 5.95 14.96
N LYS A 146 -2.34 6.37 16.12
CA LYS A 146 -1.03 5.90 16.59
C LYS A 146 -1.16 4.68 17.49
N GLY A 147 -0.28 3.71 17.30
CA GLY A 147 -0.21 2.55 18.17
C GLY A 147 1.04 1.71 18.01
N LYS A 148 1.05 0.60 18.73
CA LYS A 148 2.06 -0.43 18.67
C LYS A 148 1.37 -1.77 18.43
N LEU A 149 1.79 -2.47 17.37
CA LEU A 149 1.39 -3.83 17.04
C LEU A 149 2.55 -4.77 17.37
N THR A 150 2.33 -5.69 18.30
CA THR A 150 3.19 -6.87 18.52
C THR A 150 2.62 -8.02 17.70
N TYR A 151 3.43 -8.60 16.83
CA TYR A 151 3.05 -9.72 15.99
C TYR A 151 3.19 -11.04 16.76
N ALA A 152 2.58 -12.11 16.26
CA ALA A 152 2.60 -13.42 16.92
C ALA A 152 4.01 -14.01 17.08
N ASP A 153 4.95 -13.61 16.21
CA ASP A 153 6.37 -13.98 16.28
C ASP A 153 7.18 -13.13 17.28
N GLY A 154 6.56 -12.14 17.94
CA GLY A 154 7.22 -11.21 18.85
C GLY A 154 7.84 -9.97 18.18
N SER A 155 7.86 -9.90 16.84
CA SER A 155 8.27 -8.68 16.12
C SER A 155 7.29 -7.55 16.40
N THR A 156 7.72 -6.29 16.29
CA THR A 156 6.85 -5.15 16.65
C THR A 156 6.86 -4.07 15.58
N PHE A 157 5.74 -3.39 15.40
CA PHE A 157 5.61 -2.16 14.63
C PHE A 157 5.02 -1.08 15.53
N GLU A 158 5.59 0.12 15.52
CA GLU A 158 5.08 1.28 16.25
C GLU A 158 5.02 2.49 15.32
N GLY A 159 3.84 3.09 15.16
CA GLY A 159 3.66 4.15 14.18
C GLY A 159 2.19 4.47 13.92
N ASP A 160 1.96 5.06 12.74
CA ASP A 160 0.62 5.39 12.25
C ASP A 160 -0.08 4.17 11.64
N PHE A 161 -1.39 4.07 11.89
CA PHE A 161 -2.29 3.03 11.39
C PHE A 161 -3.49 3.66 10.70
N VAL A 162 -3.87 3.09 9.57
CA VAL A 162 -5.10 3.45 8.85
C VAL A 162 -5.79 2.16 8.43
N ASN A 163 -7.08 2.02 8.76
CA ASN A 163 -7.86 0.81 8.49
C ASN A 163 -7.21 -0.49 8.99
N GLY A 164 -6.61 -0.44 10.18
CA GLY A 164 -5.94 -1.57 10.81
C GLY A 164 -4.62 -2.00 10.20
N ARG A 165 -4.03 -1.18 9.32
CA ARG A 165 -2.75 -1.45 8.68
C ARG A 165 -1.72 -0.37 9.02
N PRO A 166 -0.45 -0.72 9.23
CA PRO A 166 0.64 0.26 9.30
C PRO A 166 0.62 1.17 8.05
N MET A 167 0.72 2.48 8.25
CA MET A 167 0.64 3.45 7.15
C MET A 167 1.33 4.74 7.54
N GLY A 168 2.23 5.27 6.71
CA GLY A 168 2.98 6.48 7.06
C GLY A 168 4.25 6.18 7.84
N GLU A 169 4.69 7.08 8.72
CA GLU A 169 5.95 6.91 9.46
C GLU A 169 5.80 5.88 10.59
N GLY A 170 6.81 5.04 10.78
CA GLY A 170 6.85 4.07 11.86
C GLY A 170 8.21 3.42 12.07
N VAL A 171 8.28 2.62 13.14
CA VAL A 171 9.45 1.84 13.52
C VAL A 171 9.06 0.37 13.56
N ARG A 172 9.74 -0.45 12.77
CA ARG A 172 9.59 -1.91 12.75
C ARG A 172 10.82 -2.54 13.40
N ARG A 173 10.61 -3.40 14.39
CA ARG A 173 11.65 -4.24 15.01
C ARG A 173 11.38 -5.68 14.64
N TYR A 174 12.33 -6.31 13.96
CA TYR A 174 12.25 -7.66 13.46
C TYR A 174 12.80 -8.66 14.48
N LEU A 175 12.47 -9.94 14.30
CA LEU A 175 12.86 -11.02 15.23
C LEU A 175 14.38 -11.24 15.27
N ASP A 176 15.05 -11.04 14.15
CA ASP A 176 16.51 -11.16 14.00
C ASP A 176 17.29 -10.05 14.72
N GLY A 177 16.61 -9.02 15.24
CA GLY A 177 17.21 -7.83 15.85
C GLY A 177 17.34 -6.65 14.88
N SER A 178 17.04 -6.85 13.59
CA SER A 178 17.00 -5.78 12.61
C SER A 178 15.93 -4.76 12.95
N ARG A 179 16.13 -3.52 12.52
CA ARG A 179 15.23 -2.39 12.80
C ARG A 179 15.10 -1.51 11.57
N TYR A 180 13.87 -1.20 11.20
CA TYR A 180 13.57 -0.17 10.22
C TYR A 180 12.89 1.03 10.87
N THR A 181 13.27 2.24 10.47
CA THR A 181 12.60 3.50 10.82
C THR A 181 12.33 4.28 9.54
N GLY A 182 11.07 4.57 9.26
CA GLY A 182 10.69 5.31 8.05
C GLY A 182 9.26 5.04 7.64
N ARG A 183 9.00 5.22 6.35
CA ARG A 183 7.66 5.14 5.78
C ARG A 183 7.19 3.72 5.46
N PHE A 184 5.89 3.49 5.65
CA PHE A 184 5.18 2.23 5.42
C PHE A 184 3.89 2.44 4.62
N VAL A 185 3.55 1.43 3.82
CA VAL A 185 2.23 1.26 3.21
C VAL A 185 1.79 -0.19 3.43
N GLY A 186 0.92 -0.41 4.41
CA GLY A 186 0.67 -1.75 4.94
C GLY A 186 1.93 -2.31 5.59
N ASP A 187 2.19 -3.60 5.41
CA ASP A 187 3.37 -4.25 5.98
C ASP A 187 4.67 -4.01 5.19
N ARG A 188 4.64 -3.18 4.14
CA ARG A 188 5.77 -2.89 3.25
C ARG A 188 6.43 -1.55 3.58
N ARG A 189 7.76 -1.53 3.53
CA ARG A 189 8.58 -0.32 3.56
C ARG A 189 8.50 0.37 2.21
N GLU A 190 8.26 1.68 2.25
CA GLU A 190 7.97 2.49 1.07
C GLU A 190 8.51 3.91 1.31
N GLY A 191 9.00 4.62 0.30
CA GLY A 191 9.51 5.99 0.48
C GLY A 191 10.83 6.04 1.26
N GLN A 192 11.09 7.14 1.97
CA GLN A 192 12.36 7.32 2.69
C GLN A 192 12.39 6.55 4.02
N GLY A 193 13.54 5.97 4.34
CA GLY A 193 13.75 5.27 5.61
C GLY A 193 15.19 4.88 5.88
N THR A 194 15.40 4.32 7.07
CA THR A 194 16.66 3.73 7.52
C THR A 194 16.40 2.30 7.95
N LEU A 195 17.16 1.36 7.40
CA LEU A 195 17.19 -0.05 7.81
C LEU A 195 18.55 -0.35 8.45
N GLU A 196 18.54 -0.75 9.70
CA GLU A 196 19.68 -1.26 10.47
C GLU A 196 19.49 -2.77 10.60
N HIS A 197 20.43 -3.55 10.05
CA HIS A 197 20.39 -5.00 10.14
C HIS A 197 21.13 -5.50 11.38
N ALA A 198 20.80 -6.70 11.83
CA ALA A 198 21.43 -7.32 12.99
C ALA A 198 22.94 -7.57 12.84
N ASP A 199 23.45 -7.69 11.60
CA ASP A 199 24.87 -7.82 11.29
C ASP A 199 25.65 -6.49 11.37
N GLY A 200 24.96 -5.38 11.68
CA GLY A 200 25.52 -4.04 11.76
C GLY A 200 25.51 -3.28 10.44
N SER A 201 25.11 -3.90 9.33
CA SER A 201 24.91 -3.18 8.07
C SER A 201 23.72 -2.22 8.16
N ARG A 202 23.81 -1.08 7.47
CA ARG A 202 22.83 0.01 7.54
C ARG A 202 22.58 0.59 6.16
N TYR A 203 21.32 0.70 5.78
CA TYR A 203 20.89 1.44 4.61
C TYR A 203 20.07 2.67 5.02
N GLU A 204 20.35 3.81 4.41
CA GLU A 204 19.56 5.04 4.54
C GLU A 204 19.25 5.58 3.16
N GLY A 205 17.96 5.68 2.82
CA GLY A 205 17.54 6.14 1.50
C GLY A 205 16.11 5.74 1.15
N ALA A 206 15.86 5.71 -0.15
CA ALA A 206 14.54 5.41 -0.70
C ALA A 206 14.27 3.90 -0.80
N PHE A 207 13.04 3.53 -0.47
CA PHE A 207 12.48 2.19 -0.55
C PHE A 207 11.28 2.17 -1.49
N ALA A 208 11.09 1.09 -2.22
CA ALA A 208 9.86 0.79 -2.93
C ALA A 208 9.57 -0.70 -2.81
N ALA A 209 8.39 -1.07 -2.30
CA ALA A 209 8.01 -2.45 -2.02
C ALA A 209 9.13 -3.25 -1.31
N ASP A 210 9.61 -2.73 -0.17
CA ASP A 210 10.67 -3.30 0.66
C ASP A 210 12.10 -3.30 0.09
N LEU A 211 12.30 -2.96 -1.18
CA LEU A 211 13.63 -2.95 -1.80
C LEU A 211 14.25 -1.54 -1.77
N TYR A 212 15.58 -1.47 -1.66
CA TYR A 212 16.31 -0.22 -1.87
C TYR A 212 16.07 0.25 -3.32
N ASN A 213 15.46 1.42 -3.47
CA ASN A 213 15.01 1.92 -4.75
C ASN A 213 14.96 3.45 -4.75
N GLY A 214 15.84 4.08 -5.52
CA GLY A 214 16.09 5.51 -5.52
C GLY A 214 17.41 5.87 -4.82
N PRO A 215 17.65 7.15 -4.51
CA PRO A 215 18.89 7.59 -3.88
C PRO A 215 19.05 7.01 -2.47
N GLY A 216 20.27 6.62 -2.11
CA GLY A 216 20.57 6.13 -0.77
C GLY A 216 22.05 5.92 -0.51
N THR A 217 22.36 5.52 0.73
CA THR A 217 23.68 5.12 1.22
C THR A 217 23.57 3.79 1.96
N LEU A 218 24.38 2.81 1.55
CA LEU A 218 24.54 1.51 2.18
C LEU A 218 25.90 1.44 2.86
N THR A 219 25.93 1.24 4.16
CA THR A 219 27.10 0.84 4.92
C THR A 219 27.00 -0.66 5.18
N SER A 220 27.85 -1.46 4.55
CA SER A 220 27.94 -2.90 4.75
C SER A 220 28.58 -3.25 6.10
N ALA A 221 28.38 -4.48 6.58
CA ALA A 221 28.94 -4.95 7.85
C ALA A 221 30.49 -4.95 7.89
N ASP A 222 31.14 -5.03 6.72
CA ASP A 222 32.60 -4.92 6.57
C ASP A 222 33.11 -3.47 6.63
N GLY A 223 32.23 -2.48 6.82
CA GLY A 223 32.55 -1.05 6.83
C GLY A 223 32.59 -0.39 5.45
N THR A 224 32.31 -1.13 4.37
CA THR A 224 32.22 -0.55 3.02
C THR A 224 30.99 0.35 2.90
N VAL A 225 31.19 1.60 2.45
CA VAL A 225 30.13 2.59 2.25
C VAL A 225 29.88 2.81 0.76
N SER A 226 28.66 2.57 0.31
CA SER A 226 28.21 2.77 -1.08
C SER A 226 27.11 3.81 -1.14
N THR A 227 27.27 4.85 -1.95
CA THR A 227 26.30 5.95 -2.10
C THR A 227 25.96 6.15 -3.57
N GLY A 228 24.67 6.30 -3.89
CA GLY A 228 24.19 6.56 -5.25
C GLY A 228 22.73 6.18 -5.42
N THR A 229 22.33 5.82 -6.63
CA THR A 229 20.96 5.36 -6.93
C THR A 229 20.87 3.85 -6.85
N PHE A 230 19.90 3.33 -6.11
CA PHE A 230 19.60 1.91 -6.00
C PHE A 230 18.40 1.54 -6.86
N LYS A 231 18.40 0.34 -7.44
CA LYS A 231 17.25 -0.24 -8.12
C LYS A 231 17.17 -1.71 -7.77
N ALA A 232 16.05 -2.14 -7.20
CA ALA A 232 15.84 -3.51 -6.73
C ALA A 232 16.99 -4.00 -5.82
N GLY A 233 17.42 -3.18 -4.86
CA GLY A 233 18.48 -3.52 -3.91
C GLY A 233 19.91 -3.26 -4.40
N LEU A 234 20.12 -3.02 -5.69
CA LEU A 234 21.45 -2.92 -6.29
C LEU A 234 21.81 -1.49 -6.68
N LEU A 235 23.04 -1.07 -6.38
CA LEU A 235 23.57 0.21 -6.82
C LEU A 235 23.67 0.24 -8.36
N THR A 236 23.19 1.32 -8.97
CA THR A 236 23.14 1.50 -10.42
C THR A 236 23.31 2.97 -10.81
N GLY A 237 23.86 3.20 -12.01
CA GLY A 237 24.17 4.55 -12.48
C GLY A 237 25.41 5.11 -11.78
N GLU A 238 25.52 6.43 -11.71
CA GLU A 238 26.67 7.07 -11.04
C GLU A 238 26.59 6.90 -9.51
N GLY A 239 27.72 6.62 -8.89
CA GLY A 239 27.83 6.48 -7.44
C GLY A 239 29.26 6.47 -6.93
N THR A 240 29.40 6.22 -5.63
CA THR A 240 30.69 6.05 -4.97
C THR A 240 30.70 4.84 -4.06
N LEU A 241 31.81 4.12 -4.00
CA LEU A 241 32.06 3.04 -3.05
C LEU A 241 33.37 3.33 -2.33
N THR A 242 33.35 3.38 -1.00
CA THR A 242 34.51 3.56 -0.13
C THR A 242 34.65 2.35 0.77
N ARG A 243 35.74 1.61 0.64
CA ARG A 243 36.05 0.44 1.47
C ARG A 243 36.59 0.88 2.84
N ALA A 244 36.58 -0.04 3.80
CA ALA A 244 37.09 0.21 5.16
C ALA A 244 38.60 0.56 5.20
N ASP A 245 39.38 0.11 4.21
CA ASP A 245 40.80 0.46 4.05
C ASP A 245 41.02 1.88 3.48
N GLY A 246 39.94 2.61 3.16
CA GLY A 246 39.97 3.93 2.54
C GLY A 246 40.02 3.93 1.02
N ALA A 247 40.13 2.76 0.36
CA ALA A 247 40.07 2.69 -1.08
C ALA A 247 38.68 3.14 -1.58
N ARG A 248 38.65 4.02 -2.58
CA ARG A 248 37.44 4.68 -3.05
C ARG A 248 37.29 4.61 -4.56
N TYR A 249 36.17 4.07 -5.02
CA TYR A 249 35.69 4.16 -6.38
C TYR A 249 34.65 5.27 -6.54
N ALA A 250 34.69 5.99 -7.65
CA ALA A 250 33.67 6.93 -8.10
C ALA A 250 33.44 6.77 -9.60
N GLY A 251 32.20 6.52 -10.03
CA GLY A 251 31.85 6.29 -11.43
C GLY A 251 30.56 5.50 -11.58
N GLY A 252 30.41 4.87 -12.75
CA GLY A 252 29.23 4.08 -13.08
C GLY A 252 29.14 2.74 -12.35
N PHE A 253 27.91 2.30 -12.09
CA PHE A 253 27.56 1.00 -11.51
C PHE A 253 26.47 0.30 -12.31
N ALA A 254 26.60 -1.01 -12.46
CA ALA A 254 25.55 -1.89 -12.95
C ALA A 254 25.51 -3.17 -12.11
N GLY A 255 24.32 -3.52 -11.61
CA GLY A 255 24.15 -4.71 -10.77
C GLY A 255 24.99 -4.70 -9.50
N GLY A 256 25.26 -3.52 -8.93
CA GLY A 256 26.11 -3.35 -7.74
C GLY A 256 27.61 -3.38 -8.00
N GLN A 257 28.07 -3.52 -9.25
CA GLN A 257 29.49 -3.58 -9.61
C GLN A 257 29.92 -2.34 -10.40
N PRO A 258 31.18 -1.87 -10.26
CA PRO A 258 31.76 -0.86 -11.13
C PRO A 258 31.58 -1.22 -12.62
N GLU A 259 31.05 -0.28 -13.40
CA GLU A 259 30.70 -0.45 -14.82
C GLU A 259 30.87 0.89 -15.56
N GLY A 260 31.33 0.85 -16.82
CA GLY A 260 31.46 2.05 -17.63
C GLY A 260 32.74 2.82 -17.31
N LYS A 261 32.65 4.13 -17.03
CA LYS A 261 33.82 4.97 -16.71
C LYS A 261 33.87 5.25 -15.21
N GLY A 262 35.07 5.23 -14.64
CA GLY A 262 35.25 5.57 -13.23
C GLY A 262 36.69 5.69 -12.78
N THR A 263 36.85 6.26 -11.59
CA THR A 263 38.12 6.49 -10.92
C THR A 263 38.18 5.67 -9.64
N MET A 264 39.21 4.83 -9.49
CA MET A 264 39.54 4.11 -8.26
C MET A 264 40.77 4.73 -7.61
N ARG A 265 40.67 5.14 -6.36
CA ARG A 265 41.79 5.56 -5.50
C ARG A 265 42.03 4.44 -4.50
N TYR A 266 43.21 3.84 -4.51
CA TYR A 266 43.57 2.74 -3.63
C TYR A 266 44.14 3.25 -2.30
N ALA A 267 44.14 2.39 -1.28
CA ALA A 267 44.61 2.73 0.07
C ALA A 267 46.10 3.10 0.12
N ASP A 268 46.91 2.57 -0.81
CA ASP A 268 48.34 2.90 -0.97
C ASP A 268 48.57 4.29 -1.60
N GLY A 269 47.52 4.98 -2.06
CA GLY A 269 47.58 6.25 -2.77
C GLY A 269 47.61 6.11 -4.30
N SER A 270 47.66 4.89 -4.84
CA SER A 270 47.57 4.65 -6.28
C SER A 270 46.19 5.06 -6.81
N VAL A 271 46.11 5.48 -8.07
CA VAL A 271 44.87 5.95 -8.71
C VAL A 271 44.73 5.35 -10.10
N TYR A 272 43.61 4.67 -10.36
CA TYR A 272 43.19 4.24 -11.69
C TYR A 272 42.06 5.12 -12.20
N GLU A 273 42.13 5.54 -13.46
CA GLU A 273 41.09 6.25 -14.19
C GLU A 273 40.85 5.53 -15.52
N GLY A 274 39.67 4.98 -15.76
CA GLY A 274 39.44 4.22 -16.99
C GLY A 274 38.11 3.52 -17.07
N SER A 275 38.08 2.51 -17.95
CA SER A 275 36.89 1.70 -18.20
C SER A 275 36.80 0.50 -17.24
N TRP A 276 35.56 0.16 -16.88
CA TRP A 276 35.21 -0.92 -15.97
C TRP A 276 34.13 -1.79 -16.60
N VAL A 277 34.27 -3.11 -16.47
CA VAL A 277 33.26 -4.09 -16.89
C VAL A 277 33.17 -5.14 -15.79
N ALA A 278 31.97 -5.36 -15.25
CA ALA A 278 31.71 -6.33 -14.19
C ALA A 278 32.70 -6.24 -13.01
N GLY A 279 32.98 -5.00 -12.57
CA GLY A 279 33.84 -4.72 -11.42
C GLY A 279 35.34 -4.80 -11.68
N LYS A 280 35.79 -5.10 -12.90
CA LYS A 280 37.22 -5.20 -13.27
C LYS A 280 37.62 -4.07 -14.20
N ARG A 281 38.89 -3.66 -14.13
CA ARG A 281 39.46 -2.71 -15.10
C ARG A 281 39.54 -3.37 -16.46
N GLU A 282 38.99 -2.71 -17.48
CA GLU A 282 38.83 -3.23 -18.82
C GLU A 282 39.01 -2.09 -19.85
N GLY A 283 39.56 -2.38 -21.02
CA GLY A 283 39.80 -1.39 -22.07
C GLY A 283 40.81 -0.31 -21.67
N LYS A 284 40.68 0.90 -22.24
CA LYS A 284 41.65 1.99 -22.06
C LYS A 284 41.55 2.62 -20.67
N GLY A 285 42.68 2.76 -20.00
CA GLY A 285 42.79 3.42 -18.71
C GLY A 285 44.19 3.95 -18.39
N ARG A 286 44.26 4.69 -17.29
CA ARG A 286 45.49 5.25 -16.72
C ARG A 286 45.62 4.78 -15.28
N MET A 287 46.76 4.21 -14.92
CA MET A 287 47.15 3.92 -13.54
C MET A 287 48.28 4.85 -13.13
N THR A 288 48.13 5.55 -12.02
CA THR A 288 49.19 6.34 -11.36
C THR A 288 49.51 5.65 -10.04
N TYR A 289 50.73 5.21 -9.85
CA TYR A 289 51.15 4.45 -8.68
C TYR A 289 51.65 5.38 -7.55
N ALA A 290 51.63 4.90 -6.32
CA ALA A 290 52.09 5.65 -5.14
C ALA A 290 53.56 6.11 -5.23
N ASP A 291 54.40 5.38 -5.96
CA ASP A 291 55.80 5.70 -6.22
C ASP A 291 55.99 6.80 -7.30
N GLY A 292 54.90 7.37 -7.83
CA GLY A 292 54.92 8.34 -8.91
C GLY A 292 55.01 7.73 -10.32
N GLY A 293 55.11 6.40 -10.42
CA GLY A 293 54.99 5.67 -11.67
C GLY A 293 53.62 5.89 -12.32
N ARG A 294 53.54 5.74 -13.64
CA ARG A 294 52.31 5.93 -14.41
C ARG A 294 52.25 5.04 -15.64
N TYR A 295 51.14 4.33 -15.80
CA TYR A 295 50.81 3.54 -16.98
C TYR A 295 49.60 4.14 -17.69
N ASP A 296 49.72 4.42 -19.00
CA ASP A 296 48.60 4.76 -19.89
C ASP A 296 48.49 3.64 -20.95
N GLY A 297 47.40 2.88 -20.97
CA GLY A 297 47.27 1.75 -21.88
C GLY A 297 45.97 0.97 -21.74
N GLU A 298 45.97 -0.26 -22.25
CA GLU A 298 44.83 -1.17 -22.24
C GLU A 298 44.87 -2.14 -21.05
N PHE A 299 43.69 -2.49 -20.54
CA PHE A 299 43.49 -3.43 -19.45
C PHE A 299 42.51 -4.52 -19.88
N VAL A 300 42.75 -5.76 -19.47
CA VAL A 300 41.80 -6.87 -19.61
C VAL A 300 41.75 -7.60 -18.27
N ALA A 301 40.56 -7.68 -17.67
CA ALA A 301 40.36 -8.32 -16.36
C ALA A 301 41.43 -7.93 -15.31
N ASP A 302 41.61 -6.63 -15.09
CA ASP A 302 42.57 -6.01 -14.16
C ASP A 302 44.06 -6.06 -14.54
N ARG A 303 44.43 -6.74 -15.63
CA ARG A 303 45.83 -6.84 -16.05
C ARG A 303 46.12 -5.87 -17.17
N ARG A 304 47.34 -5.31 -17.21
CA ARG A 304 47.81 -4.55 -18.38
C ARG A 304 47.94 -5.51 -19.56
N GLU A 305 47.35 -5.12 -20.68
CA GLU A 305 47.28 -5.91 -21.90
C GLU A 305 47.41 -4.96 -23.11
N GLY A 306 47.68 -5.47 -24.29
CA GLY A 306 47.69 -4.66 -25.51
C GLY A 306 48.76 -3.56 -25.50
N LYS A 307 48.49 -2.40 -26.09
CA LYS A 307 49.48 -1.32 -26.22
C LYS A 307 49.43 -0.37 -25.03
N GLY A 308 50.59 0.02 -24.51
CA GLY A 308 50.67 1.00 -23.42
C GLY A 308 52.02 1.70 -23.30
N ARG A 309 52.02 2.77 -22.51
CA ARG A 309 53.20 3.54 -22.11
C ARG A 309 53.32 3.54 -20.59
N TRP A 310 54.41 2.99 -20.06
CA TRP A 310 54.68 2.91 -18.64
C TRP A 310 55.91 3.75 -18.27
N LYS A 311 55.72 4.81 -17.50
CA LYS A 311 56.78 5.50 -16.77
C LYS A 311 56.90 4.86 -15.38
N ARG A 312 58.04 4.29 -15.02
CA ARG A 312 58.27 3.72 -13.68
C ARG A 312 58.61 4.84 -12.67
N GLY A 313 58.56 4.54 -11.37
CA GLY A 313 58.89 5.50 -10.31
C GLY A 313 60.32 6.06 -10.41
N ASP A 314 61.27 5.28 -10.94
CA ASP A 314 62.65 5.70 -11.23
C ASP A 314 62.79 6.64 -12.45
N GLY A 315 61.68 6.91 -13.16
CA GLY A 315 61.65 7.76 -14.35
C GLY A 315 61.87 7.04 -15.68
N THR A 316 62.25 5.76 -15.67
CA THR A 316 62.40 4.97 -16.90
C THR A 316 61.06 4.80 -17.62
N VAL A 317 61.08 4.82 -18.95
CA VAL A 317 59.86 4.75 -19.78
C VAL A 317 59.93 3.55 -20.72
N PHE A 318 58.90 2.71 -20.66
CA PHE A 318 58.62 1.67 -21.65
C PHE A 318 57.41 2.09 -22.50
N SER A 319 57.47 1.87 -23.81
CA SER A 319 56.33 2.04 -24.72
C SER A 319 56.29 0.83 -25.66
N GLY A 320 55.23 0.03 -25.58
CA GLY A 320 55.18 -1.24 -26.30
C GLY A 320 53.95 -2.07 -25.98
N ALA A 321 53.98 -3.35 -26.34
CA ALA A 321 52.93 -4.31 -26.03
C ALA A 321 53.09 -4.86 -24.61
N PHE A 322 51.98 -5.19 -23.95
CA PHE A 322 51.89 -5.85 -22.65
C PHE A 322 51.06 -7.11 -22.79
N ALA A 323 51.47 -8.18 -22.11
CA ALA A 323 50.71 -9.42 -21.99
C ALA A 323 50.70 -9.86 -20.53
N GLY A 324 49.52 -9.83 -19.89
CA GLY A 324 49.36 -10.21 -18.49
C GLY A 324 50.32 -9.47 -17.55
N ASP A 325 50.27 -8.14 -17.57
CA ASP A 325 51.11 -7.21 -16.79
C ASP A 325 52.58 -7.09 -17.19
N ASN A 326 53.09 -7.96 -18.06
CA ASN A 326 54.49 -7.95 -18.46
C ASN A 326 54.70 -7.22 -19.78
N PRO A 327 55.71 -6.33 -19.89
CA PRO A 327 56.18 -5.82 -21.16
C PRO A 327 56.58 -6.97 -22.08
N VAL A 328 56.09 -6.97 -23.32
CA VAL A 328 56.53 -7.89 -24.36
C VAL A 328 57.69 -7.22 -25.10
N GLU A 329 58.89 -7.79 -24.98
CA GLU A 329 60.03 -7.33 -25.76
C GLU A 329 59.76 -7.50 -27.26
N PRO A 330 60.10 -6.52 -28.11
CA PRO A 330 60.03 -6.71 -29.54
C PRO A 330 60.92 -7.90 -29.92
N PRO A 331 60.50 -8.76 -30.87
CA PRO A 331 61.41 -9.78 -31.41
C PRO A 331 62.68 -9.08 -31.90
N PRO A 332 63.87 -9.69 -31.67
CA PRO A 332 65.13 -9.07 -32.04
C PRO A 332 65.08 -8.64 -33.51
N ALA A 333 65.43 -7.37 -33.76
CA ALA A 333 65.50 -6.85 -35.11
C ALA A 333 66.41 -7.74 -35.95
N LYS A 334 65.88 -8.29 -37.05
CA LYS A 334 66.72 -9.01 -38.02
C LYS A 334 67.86 -8.05 -38.45
N PRO A 335 69.12 -8.53 -38.53
CA PRO A 335 70.24 -7.68 -38.91
C PRO A 335 69.97 -6.99 -40.24
N VAL A 336 70.00 -5.66 -40.23
CA VAL A 336 69.98 -4.85 -41.45
C VAL A 336 71.31 -5.09 -42.17
N PRO A 337 71.34 -5.49 -43.46
CA PRO A 337 72.58 -5.63 -44.21
C PRO A 337 73.26 -4.25 -44.37
N ALA A 338 74.59 -4.23 -44.23
CA ALA A 338 75.43 -3.04 -44.34
C ALA A 338 75.34 -2.35 -45.73
N PRO A 339 75.54 -1.02 -45.81
CA PRO A 339 75.42 -0.27 -47.06
C PRO A 339 76.61 -0.51 -48.01
N GLU A 340 76.32 -0.67 -49.31
CA GLU A 340 77.33 -0.73 -50.38
C GLU A 340 77.93 0.65 -50.70
N PRO A 341 79.22 0.71 -51.14
CA PRO A 341 79.92 1.96 -51.42
C PRO A 341 79.50 2.60 -52.76
N PRO A 342 79.79 3.91 -52.96
CA PRO A 342 79.15 4.74 -53.99
C PRO A 342 79.85 4.63 -55.36
N ALA A 343 79.05 4.67 -56.43
CA ALA A 343 79.52 4.88 -57.80
C ALA A 343 79.31 6.34 -58.24
N GLU A 344 80.34 6.87 -58.90
CA GLU A 344 80.55 8.24 -59.38
C GLU A 344 79.64 8.65 -60.56
N VAL A 345 79.08 9.87 -60.42
CA VAL A 345 78.76 10.96 -61.38
C VAL A 345 78.50 10.71 -62.88
N ALA A 346 77.37 11.24 -63.38
CA ALA A 346 77.25 12.38 -64.33
C ALA A 346 75.76 12.59 -64.72
N ALA A 347 75.09 13.69 -64.32
CA ALA A 347 74.90 14.94 -65.07
C ALA A 347 74.12 14.77 -66.40
N ALA A 348 73.07 15.53 -66.77
CA ALA A 348 72.34 16.64 -66.19
C ALA A 348 71.06 16.91 -67.03
N ALA A 349 70.18 17.76 -66.46
CA ALA A 349 69.24 18.69 -67.12
C ALA A 349 67.90 18.18 -67.72
N ALA A 350 66.86 18.41 -66.91
CA ALA A 350 65.52 19.00 -67.11
C ALA A 350 65.16 19.64 -68.50
N PRO A 351 63.89 20.02 -68.82
CA PRO A 351 62.77 20.30 -67.89
C PRO A 351 61.31 20.00 -68.36
N VAL A 352 60.34 20.40 -67.50
CA VAL A 352 58.88 20.71 -67.68
C VAL A 352 57.93 19.60 -68.17
N VAL A 353 56.66 19.43 -67.77
CA VAL A 353 55.60 19.98 -66.87
C VAL A 353 54.72 18.72 -66.58
N GLU A 354 53.98 18.53 -65.49
CA GLU A 354 52.64 19.12 -65.30
C GLU A 354 52.12 18.85 -63.88
N GLU A 355 51.67 19.96 -63.31
CA GLU A 355 50.88 20.28 -62.14
C GLU A 355 49.91 19.20 -61.60
N SER A 356 50.14 18.85 -60.33
CA SER A 356 49.19 18.18 -59.45
C SER A 356 48.19 19.19 -58.87
N LEU A 357 46.91 19.05 -59.23
CA LEU A 357 45.78 19.72 -58.57
C LEU A 357 45.19 18.83 -57.45
N PRO A 358 44.71 19.44 -56.35
CA PRO A 358 44.27 18.73 -55.14
C PRO A 358 42.82 18.24 -55.25
N PRO A 359 42.43 17.12 -54.59
CA PRO A 359 41.03 16.83 -54.38
C PRO A 359 40.45 17.77 -53.31
N SER A 360 39.43 18.49 -53.78
CA SER A 360 38.51 19.40 -53.09
C SER A 360 38.09 18.94 -51.70
N ALA A 361 38.08 19.93 -50.79
CA ALA A 361 37.26 19.93 -49.59
C ALA A 361 35.80 19.58 -49.94
N GLY A 362 35.27 18.55 -49.28
CA GLY A 362 33.83 18.34 -49.18
C GLY A 362 33.22 19.38 -48.25
N PRO A 363 31.98 19.84 -48.51
CA PRO A 363 31.39 20.95 -47.80
C PRO A 363 31.14 20.61 -46.33
N ALA A 364 31.37 21.60 -45.47
CA ALA A 364 30.83 21.64 -44.13
C ALA A 364 29.31 21.43 -44.18
N PRO A 365 28.71 20.65 -43.26
CA PRO A 365 27.27 20.73 -43.07
C PRO A 365 26.94 22.15 -42.58
N GLU A 366 26.03 22.80 -43.30
CA GLU A 366 25.38 24.02 -42.85
C GLU A 366 24.80 23.81 -41.43
N PRO A 367 24.81 24.84 -40.57
CA PRO A 367 24.25 24.73 -39.24
C PRO A 367 22.74 24.49 -39.36
N GLU A 368 22.26 23.38 -38.78
CA GLU A 368 20.84 23.18 -38.57
C GLU A 368 20.27 24.39 -37.79
N PRO A 369 19.06 24.86 -38.12
CA PRO A 369 18.45 25.98 -37.43
C PRO A 369 18.26 25.62 -35.96
N VAL A 370 18.71 26.53 -35.09
CA VAL A 370 18.46 26.52 -33.65
C VAL A 370 16.93 26.47 -33.44
N VAL A 371 16.42 25.30 -33.06
CA VAL A 371 15.06 25.21 -32.50
C VAL A 371 15.15 25.76 -31.08
N THR A 372 14.88 27.05 -30.98
CA THR A 372 14.60 27.73 -29.72
C THR A 372 13.41 27.05 -29.05
N ALA A 373 13.62 26.56 -27.83
CA ALA A 373 12.53 26.20 -26.94
C ALA A 373 11.67 27.44 -26.68
N PRO A 374 10.34 27.40 -26.85
CA PRO A 374 9.49 28.46 -26.33
C PRO A 374 9.46 28.35 -24.80
N ALA A 375 9.71 29.49 -24.16
CA ALA A 375 9.49 29.69 -22.73
C ALA A 375 8.00 29.45 -22.36
N PRO A 376 7.69 29.08 -21.10
CA PRO A 376 6.32 28.82 -20.70
C PRO A 376 5.54 30.13 -20.61
N GLU A 377 4.54 30.30 -21.48
CA GLU A 377 3.51 31.33 -21.30
C GLU A 377 2.45 30.87 -20.28
N PRO A 378 1.79 31.82 -19.60
CA PRO A 378 1.08 31.59 -18.35
C PRO A 378 -0.22 30.82 -18.56
N ALA A 379 -0.59 30.06 -17.51
CA ALA A 379 -1.86 29.36 -17.41
C ALA A 379 -3.04 30.32 -17.56
N ASP A 380 -3.85 30.10 -18.61
CA ASP A 380 -5.18 30.68 -18.70
C ASP A 380 -6.16 29.84 -17.84
N PRO A 381 -7.13 30.48 -17.17
CA PRO A 381 -7.88 29.87 -16.09
C PRO A 381 -8.95 28.91 -16.60
N ALA A 382 -9.27 27.92 -15.76
CA ALA A 382 -10.32 26.94 -15.96
C ALA A 382 -11.65 27.58 -16.41
N PRO A 383 -12.43 26.93 -17.27
CA PRO A 383 -13.77 27.38 -17.59
C PRO A 383 -14.61 27.35 -16.32
N GLN A 384 -15.07 28.54 -15.89
CA GLN A 384 -16.09 28.67 -14.88
C GLN A 384 -17.39 28.05 -15.40
N VAL A 385 -17.73 26.86 -14.90
CA VAL A 385 -19.10 26.36 -14.95
C VAL A 385 -19.91 27.20 -13.98
N THR A 386 -20.51 28.26 -14.49
CA THR A 386 -21.58 29.01 -13.83
C THR A 386 -22.78 28.08 -13.67
N ALA A 387 -22.90 27.46 -12.49
CA ALA A 387 -24.15 26.87 -12.06
C ALA A 387 -25.15 28.02 -11.79
N THR A 388 -25.84 28.44 -12.84
CA THR A 388 -27.05 29.24 -12.69
C THR A 388 -28.12 28.35 -12.07
N ARG A 389 -28.53 28.75 -10.86
CA ARG A 389 -29.74 28.30 -10.17
C ARG A 389 -30.96 28.51 -11.07
N PRO A 390 -31.77 27.48 -11.36
CA PRO A 390 -33.19 27.69 -11.60
C PRO A 390 -33.91 27.63 -10.24
N GLU A 391 -34.56 28.73 -9.89
CA GLU A 391 -35.63 28.68 -8.88
C GLU A 391 -36.78 27.78 -9.37
N PRO A 392 -37.53 27.19 -8.42
CA PRO A 392 -38.55 26.20 -8.73
C PRO A 392 -39.81 26.89 -9.25
N GLN A 393 -40.21 26.58 -10.49
CA GLN A 393 -41.58 26.81 -10.91
C GLN A 393 -42.47 25.65 -10.44
N ALA A 394 -43.55 26.05 -9.78
CA ALA A 394 -44.54 25.19 -9.17
C ALA A 394 -45.56 24.65 -10.20
N ALA A 395 -45.91 23.38 -9.99
CA ALA A 395 -47.23 22.76 -10.19
C ALA A 395 -47.76 22.58 -11.64
N PRO A 396 -48.76 21.69 -11.88
CA PRO A 396 -49.55 20.91 -10.93
C PRO A 396 -49.67 19.40 -11.21
N ALA A 397 -50.27 18.74 -10.22
CA ALA A 397 -50.74 17.38 -10.20
C ALA A 397 -51.62 17.00 -11.39
N GLN A 398 -51.49 15.75 -11.85
CA GLN A 398 -52.62 14.92 -12.23
C GLN A 398 -52.39 13.47 -11.79
N ALA A 399 -53.36 12.96 -11.05
CA ALA A 399 -53.51 11.58 -10.67
C ALA A 399 -54.15 10.78 -11.80
N THR A 400 -53.68 9.56 -12.05
CA THR A 400 -54.54 8.48 -12.57
C THR A 400 -54.03 7.11 -12.16
N LYS A 401 -54.91 6.43 -11.42
CA LYS A 401 -55.28 5.00 -11.44
C LYS A 401 -54.26 3.90 -11.08
N ALA A 402 -54.70 3.14 -10.08
CA ALA A 402 -54.31 1.79 -9.71
C ALA A 402 -54.93 0.73 -10.66
N VAL A 403 -54.66 -0.54 -10.31
CA VAL A 403 -55.06 -1.86 -10.86
C VAL A 403 -54.25 -2.28 -12.12
N ASP A 404 -53.63 -3.48 -12.22
CA ASP A 404 -53.99 -4.80 -11.71
C ASP A 404 -52.78 -5.70 -11.35
N ASP A 405 -53.08 -6.66 -10.48
CA ASP A 405 -52.34 -7.87 -10.09
C ASP A 405 -52.48 -8.93 -11.19
N GLU A 406 -51.39 -9.58 -11.63
CA GLU A 406 -51.47 -10.96 -12.12
C GLU A 406 -50.08 -11.64 -12.21
N THR A 407 -50.02 -12.79 -11.55
CA THR A 407 -48.99 -13.81 -11.59
C THR A 407 -49.07 -14.64 -12.88
N VAL A 408 -47.96 -14.85 -13.60
CA VAL A 408 -47.79 -16.04 -14.45
C VAL A 408 -46.31 -16.46 -14.50
N ALA A 409 -46.06 -17.72 -14.12
CA ALA A 409 -44.84 -18.46 -14.36
C ALA A 409 -44.72 -18.89 -15.84
N GLY A 410 -43.51 -18.95 -16.38
CA GLY A 410 -43.26 -19.51 -17.71
C GLY A 410 -41.78 -19.61 -18.06
N ASP A 411 -41.29 -20.84 -18.03
CA ASP A 411 -40.01 -21.33 -18.57
C ASP A 411 -39.77 -20.95 -20.04
N ALA A 412 -38.49 -20.77 -20.40
CA ALA A 412 -37.81 -21.37 -21.56
C ALA A 412 -36.39 -20.78 -21.66
N THR A 413 -35.36 -21.50 -21.22
CA THR A 413 -34.47 -22.31 -22.08
C THR A 413 -33.99 -21.62 -23.37
N THR A 414 -32.69 -21.26 -23.39
CA THR A 414 -31.86 -21.46 -24.58
C THR A 414 -30.52 -22.06 -24.16
N ASN A 415 -30.40 -23.35 -24.44
CA ASN A 415 -29.14 -24.09 -24.50
C ASN A 415 -28.20 -23.46 -25.54
N ALA A 416 -26.95 -23.26 -25.18
CA ALA A 416 -25.84 -23.37 -26.12
C ALA A 416 -24.95 -24.51 -25.61
N ALA A 417 -24.91 -25.57 -26.41
CA ALA A 417 -24.37 -26.87 -26.10
C ALA A 417 -22.86 -26.83 -25.81
N ALA A 418 -22.48 -27.60 -24.80
CA ALA A 418 -21.14 -28.13 -24.62
C ALA A 418 -20.97 -29.37 -25.51
N GLU A 419 -19.84 -29.47 -26.20
CA GLU A 419 -19.18 -30.72 -26.62
C GLU A 419 -17.79 -30.40 -27.20
N PRO A 420 -16.79 -31.31 -27.16
CA PRO A 420 -16.50 -32.32 -26.15
C PRO A 420 -15.09 -32.15 -25.55
N ALA A 421 -14.82 -32.91 -24.48
CA ALA A 421 -13.50 -33.05 -23.89
C ALA A 421 -12.50 -33.66 -24.89
N ALA A 422 -11.47 -32.90 -25.24
CA ALA A 422 -10.26 -33.43 -25.86
C ALA A 422 -9.30 -33.94 -24.77
N GLN A 423 -8.86 -35.18 -24.93
CA GLN A 423 -7.74 -35.78 -24.19
C GLN A 423 -6.45 -34.94 -24.33
N PRO A 424 -5.49 -35.03 -23.39
CA PRO A 424 -4.43 -34.04 -23.24
C PRO A 424 -3.47 -34.08 -24.42
N ALA A 425 -3.53 -33.06 -25.26
CA ALA A 425 -2.48 -32.79 -26.22
C ALA A 425 -1.22 -32.30 -25.48
N GLN A 426 -0.10 -32.88 -25.91
CA GLN A 426 1.24 -32.73 -25.36
C GLN A 426 1.71 -31.27 -25.24
N GLN A 427 2.61 -31.06 -24.28
CA GLN A 427 3.46 -29.89 -24.06
C GLN A 427 3.66 -29.00 -25.30
N SER A 428 3.17 -27.77 -25.25
CA SER A 428 3.62 -26.69 -26.14
C SER A 428 4.34 -25.65 -25.29
N GLY A 429 5.64 -25.49 -25.56
CA GLY A 429 6.62 -24.78 -24.72
C GLY A 429 6.18 -23.41 -24.22
N GLY A 430 6.07 -23.28 -22.90
CA GLY A 430 6.12 -21.98 -22.26
C GLY A 430 7.54 -21.45 -22.38
N THR A 431 7.70 -20.22 -22.85
CA THR A 431 8.98 -19.50 -22.75
C THR A 431 9.31 -19.39 -21.26
N GLU A 432 10.27 -20.20 -20.78
CA GLU A 432 10.81 -20.02 -19.43
C GLU A 432 11.46 -18.65 -19.37
N LEU A 433 11.06 -17.84 -18.38
CA LEU A 433 11.62 -16.52 -18.17
C LEU A 433 12.59 -16.54 -17.01
N TYR A 434 13.79 -16.00 -17.23
CA TYR A 434 14.76 -15.74 -16.18
C TYR A 434 14.67 -14.29 -15.75
N SER A 435 14.73 -14.02 -14.44
CA SER A 435 14.70 -12.67 -13.90
C SER A 435 16.08 -12.19 -13.47
N ARG A 436 16.37 -10.90 -13.70
CA ARG A 436 17.53 -10.21 -13.17
C ARG A 436 17.11 -8.83 -12.68
N GLY A 437 17.06 -8.64 -11.36
CA GLY A 437 16.63 -7.38 -10.76
C GLY A 437 15.19 -6.99 -11.14
N GLY A 438 14.28 -7.96 -11.16
CA GLY A 438 12.86 -7.76 -11.49
C GLY A 438 12.53 -7.58 -12.98
N VAL A 439 13.51 -7.67 -13.88
CA VAL A 439 13.33 -7.65 -15.34
C VAL A 439 13.44 -9.07 -15.88
N HIS A 440 12.47 -9.50 -16.68
CA HIS A 440 12.39 -10.86 -17.22
C HIS A 440 12.93 -10.96 -18.65
N TYR A 441 13.65 -12.06 -18.92
CA TYR A 441 14.31 -12.40 -20.20
C TYR A 441 13.93 -13.82 -20.60
N SER A 442 13.89 -14.14 -21.90
CA SER A 442 13.55 -15.48 -22.41
C SER A 442 14.72 -16.48 -22.43
N ASP A 443 15.94 -16.04 -22.13
CA ASP A 443 17.15 -16.85 -22.04
C ASP A 443 18.16 -16.14 -21.12
N ALA A 444 18.95 -16.91 -20.37
CA ALA A 444 19.98 -16.43 -19.45
C ALA A 444 21.13 -15.68 -20.16
N ALA A 445 21.36 -15.93 -21.45
CA ALA A 445 22.36 -15.22 -22.26
C ALA A 445 21.83 -13.95 -22.94
N ALA A 446 20.51 -13.71 -22.92
CA ALA A 446 19.90 -12.59 -23.62
C ALA A 446 20.12 -11.26 -22.88
N SER A 447 20.51 -10.22 -23.63
CA SER A 447 20.66 -8.85 -23.11
C SER A 447 19.40 -7.99 -23.29
N THR A 448 18.37 -8.50 -23.98
CA THR A 448 17.15 -7.75 -24.29
C THR A 448 15.96 -8.24 -23.45
N PRO A 449 15.28 -7.36 -22.70
CA PRO A 449 14.14 -7.73 -21.88
C PRO A 449 12.95 -8.28 -22.68
N PHE A 450 12.32 -9.33 -22.15
CA PHE A 450 11.23 -10.05 -22.81
C PHE A 450 10.00 -9.15 -23.05
N THR A 451 9.39 -9.28 -24.24
CA THR A 451 8.11 -8.63 -24.57
C THR A 451 7.21 -9.67 -25.22
N GLY A 452 6.02 -9.86 -24.68
CA GLY A 452 5.12 -10.93 -25.12
C GLY A 452 4.28 -11.47 -23.97
N LYS A 453 3.59 -12.60 -24.20
CA LYS A 453 2.81 -13.28 -23.15
C LYS A 453 3.60 -14.46 -22.61
N ALA A 454 3.59 -14.65 -21.31
CA ALA A 454 4.22 -15.79 -20.66
C ALA A 454 3.47 -16.20 -19.38
N LEU A 455 3.74 -17.43 -18.95
CA LEU A 455 3.49 -17.91 -17.60
C LEU A 455 4.85 -17.99 -16.92
N ASN A 456 5.01 -17.34 -15.78
CA ASN A 456 6.27 -17.31 -15.05
C ASN A 456 6.05 -17.50 -13.54
N THR A 457 7.01 -18.15 -12.89
CA THR A 457 7.17 -18.10 -11.44
C THR A 457 8.16 -16.99 -11.11
N LEU A 458 7.73 -16.01 -10.34
CA LEU A 458 8.53 -14.87 -9.90
C LEU A 458 9.52 -15.31 -8.81
N GLU A 459 10.53 -14.48 -8.52
CA GLU A 459 11.60 -14.78 -7.56
C GLU A 459 11.07 -15.07 -6.14
N ASP A 460 9.94 -14.46 -5.76
CA ASP A 460 9.27 -14.66 -4.48
C ASP A 460 8.40 -15.94 -4.42
N GLY A 461 8.39 -16.73 -5.49
CA GLY A 461 7.55 -17.93 -5.66
C GLY A 461 6.13 -17.64 -6.16
N SER A 462 5.75 -16.38 -6.34
CA SER A 462 4.44 -16.00 -6.89
C SER A 462 4.35 -16.42 -8.36
N THR A 463 3.16 -16.67 -8.88
CA THR A 463 2.98 -17.01 -10.30
C THR A 463 2.27 -15.88 -11.04
N TYR A 464 2.77 -15.55 -12.22
CA TYR A 464 2.17 -14.57 -13.10
C TYR A 464 1.90 -15.16 -14.47
N LYS A 465 0.66 -15.04 -14.93
CA LYS A 465 0.25 -15.36 -16.30
C LYS A 465 -0.26 -14.12 -16.98
N GLY A 466 0.49 -13.56 -17.91
CA GLY A 466 0.09 -12.32 -18.53
C GLY A 466 1.07 -11.79 -19.56
N SER A 467 0.89 -10.52 -19.88
CA SER A 467 1.69 -9.81 -20.87
C SER A 467 2.87 -9.10 -20.20
N TYR A 468 3.99 -9.05 -20.90
CA TYR A 468 5.21 -8.38 -20.50
C TYR A 468 5.60 -7.38 -21.58
N ALA A 469 6.12 -6.22 -21.16
CA ALA A 469 6.78 -5.26 -22.03
C ALA A 469 8.11 -4.84 -21.40
N LYS A 470 9.20 -4.95 -22.18
CA LYS A 470 10.56 -4.67 -21.70
C LYS A 470 10.88 -5.39 -20.38
N GLY A 471 10.46 -6.64 -20.27
CA GLY A 471 10.69 -7.54 -19.15
C GLY A 471 9.89 -7.22 -17.89
N LEU A 472 8.94 -6.28 -17.93
CA LEU A 472 8.05 -5.95 -16.82
C LEU A 472 6.62 -6.39 -17.12
N MET A 473 5.86 -6.78 -16.10
CA MET A 473 4.43 -7.06 -16.25
C MET A 473 3.73 -5.82 -16.81
N ASP A 474 3.09 -5.95 -17.96
CA ASP A 474 2.48 -4.82 -18.67
C ASP A 474 1.31 -5.30 -19.53
N GLY A 475 0.17 -4.62 -19.46
CA GLY A 475 -1.08 -5.11 -20.03
C GLY A 475 -1.81 -6.07 -19.10
N ARG A 476 -2.68 -6.94 -19.63
CA ARG A 476 -3.54 -7.80 -18.80
C ARG A 476 -2.80 -9.04 -18.28
N GLY A 477 -2.99 -9.37 -17.02
CA GLY A 477 -2.44 -10.57 -16.38
C GLY A 477 -3.23 -11.09 -15.18
N ASP A 478 -2.82 -12.27 -14.73
CA ASP A 478 -3.29 -12.99 -13.56
C ASP A 478 -2.08 -13.28 -12.66
N LEU A 479 -2.02 -12.61 -11.52
CA LEU A 479 -0.96 -12.71 -10.52
C LEU A 479 -1.52 -13.44 -9.30
N GLN A 480 -0.91 -14.58 -8.97
CA GLN A 480 -1.17 -15.33 -7.75
C GLN A 480 0.04 -15.20 -6.84
N LEU A 481 -0.13 -14.52 -5.72
CA LEU A 481 0.91 -14.29 -4.73
C LEU A 481 1.10 -15.51 -3.84
N THR A 482 2.31 -15.70 -3.31
CA THR A 482 2.60 -16.75 -2.30
C THR A 482 1.83 -16.56 -1.00
N SER A 483 1.39 -15.33 -0.70
CA SER A 483 0.46 -15.06 0.40
C SER A 483 -0.93 -15.67 0.20
N GLY A 484 -1.26 -16.17 -1.00
CA GLY A 484 -2.60 -16.64 -1.35
C GLY A 484 -3.51 -15.56 -1.92
N ASP A 485 -3.08 -14.29 -1.90
CA ASP A 485 -3.76 -13.20 -2.61
C ASP A 485 -3.68 -13.40 -4.14
N ARG A 486 -4.70 -12.94 -4.86
CA ARG A 486 -4.76 -13.02 -6.31
C ARG A 486 -5.22 -11.70 -6.93
N TYR A 487 -4.56 -11.27 -7.99
CA TYR A 487 -4.98 -10.13 -8.80
C TYR A 487 -5.19 -10.54 -10.26
N ILE A 488 -6.33 -10.17 -10.83
CA ILE A 488 -6.61 -10.32 -12.26
C ILE A 488 -6.94 -8.93 -12.81
N GLY A 489 -6.09 -8.39 -13.66
CA GLY A 489 -6.30 -7.03 -14.17
C GLY A 489 -5.18 -6.52 -15.04
N ALA A 490 -5.16 -5.21 -15.24
CA ALA A 490 -4.14 -4.54 -16.01
C ALA A 490 -2.90 -4.20 -15.16
N PHE A 491 -1.76 -4.21 -15.84
CA PHE A 491 -0.46 -3.86 -15.30
C PHE A 491 0.16 -2.78 -16.18
N ARG A 492 1.01 -1.95 -15.58
CA ARG A 492 1.82 -0.98 -16.31
C ARG A 492 3.18 -0.89 -15.64
N LYS A 493 4.25 -1.18 -16.39
CA LYS A 493 5.64 -1.17 -15.87
C LYS A 493 5.83 -1.96 -14.56
N GLY A 494 5.17 -3.11 -14.43
CA GLY A 494 5.29 -3.99 -13.27
C GLY A 494 4.25 -3.76 -12.16
N GLU A 495 3.50 -2.67 -12.20
CA GLU A 495 2.55 -2.30 -11.14
C GLU A 495 1.09 -2.54 -11.54
N LEU A 496 0.23 -2.79 -10.56
CA LEU A 496 -1.23 -2.85 -10.76
C LEU A 496 -1.73 -1.52 -11.32
N HIS A 497 -2.45 -1.55 -12.43
CA HIS A 497 -2.91 -0.34 -13.10
C HIS A 497 -4.24 -0.56 -13.82
N GLY A 498 -5.02 0.49 -14.04
CA GLY A 498 -6.31 0.38 -14.72
C GLY A 498 -7.29 -0.53 -13.98
N ARG A 499 -8.24 -1.16 -14.68
CA ARG A 499 -9.22 -2.03 -14.03
C ARG A 499 -8.64 -3.40 -13.66
N GLY A 500 -9.01 -3.88 -12.48
CA GLY A 500 -8.69 -5.23 -12.03
C GLY A 500 -9.52 -5.68 -10.84
N VAL A 501 -9.42 -6.97 -10.56
CA VAL A 501 -10.04 -7.64 -9.41
C VAL A 501 -8.92 -8.16 -8.52
N TYR A 502 -8.87 -7.70 -7.28
CA TYR A 502 -7.97 -8.19 -6.24
C TYR A 502 -8.76 -9.01 -5.23
N THR A 503 -8.42 -10.28 -5.07
CA THR A 503 -9.00 -11.19 -4.08
C THR A 503 -7.96 -11.48 -3.02
N TYR A 504 -8.27 -11.16 -1.77
CA TYR A 504 -7.38 -11.39 -0.64
C TYR A 504 -7.61 -12.81 -0.10
N GLN A 505 -6.55 -13.42 0.45
CA GLN A 505 -6.63 -14.75 1.08
C GLN A 505 -7.69 -14.80 2.20
N ASP A 506 -7.90 -13.69 2.91
CA ASP A 506 -8.88 -13.58 3.99
C ASP A 506 -10.34 -13.40 3.53
N GLY A 507 -10.59 -13.50 2.22
CA GLY A 507 -11.92 -13.43 1.61
C GLY A 507 -12.40 -12.02 1.25
N ARG A 508 -11.60 -10.98 1.53
CA ARG A 508 -11.91 -9.64 1.00
C ARG A 508 -11.75 -9.64 -0.52
N ARG A 509 -12.49 -8.76 -1.19
CA ARG A 509 -12.42 -8.60 -2.65
C ARG A 509 -12.54 -7.14 -3.04
N TYR A 510 -11.64 -6.66 -3.88
CA TYR A 510 -11.77 -5.37 -4.55
C TYR A 510 -11.96 -5.57 -6.04
N ASP A 511 -12.91 -4.86 -6.62
CA ASP A 511 -13.22 -4.84 -8.04
C ASP A 511 -13.31 -3.38 -8.48
N GLY A 512 -12.26 -2.89 -9.14
CA GLY A 512 -12.18 -1.46 -9.43
C GLY A 512 -10.90 -1.06 -10.14
N SER A 513 -10.60 0.23 -10.07
CA SER A 513 -9.47 0.81 -10.77
C SER A 513 -8.25 0.93 -9.87
N PHE A 514 -7.08 0.84 -10.49
CA PHE A 514 -5.77 0.91 -9.86
C PHE A 514 -4.94 1.99 -10.53
N GLN A 515 -4.15 2.71 -9.75
CA GLN A 515 -3.15 3.64 -10.20
C GLN A 515 -1.88 3.42 -9.39
N ASP A 516 -0.78 3.12 -10.09
CA ASP A 516 0.56 2.93 -9.55
C ASP A 516 0.56 2.01 -8.30
N GLY A 517 -0.07 0.83 -8.46
CA GLY A 517 -0.17 -0.19 -7.42
C GLY A 517 -1.32 -0.01 -6.41
N ARG A 518 -1.99 1.16 -6.36
CA ARG A 518 -3.00 1.50 -5.35
C ARG A 518 -4.42 1.49 -5.91
N LYS A 519 -5.41 1.15 -5.10
CA LYS A 519 -6.83 1.32 -5.48
C LYS A 519 -7.11 2.81 -5.65
N HIS A 520 -7.65 3.17 -6.81
CA HIS A 520 -7.89 4.55 -7.20
C HIS A 520 -9.12 4.63 -8.09
N GLY A 521 -9.87 5.72 -8.06
CA GLY A 521 -11.05 5.89 -8.89
C GLY A 521 -12.20 4.94 -8.50
N PRO A 522 -13.15 4.66 -9.39
CA PRO A 522 -14.33 3.89 -9.05
C PRO A 522 -14.00 2.42 -8.76
N GLY A 523 -14.65 1.86 -7.74
CA GLY A 523 -14.55 0.44 -7.40
C GLY A 523 -15.58 -0.03 -6.38
N THR A 524 -15.60 -1.34 -6.15
CA THR A 524 -16.36 -1.99 -5.08
C THR A 524 -15.41 -2.82 -4.22
N TYR A 525 -15.42 -2.58 -2.92
CA TYR A 525 -14.69 -3.36 -1.92
C TYR A 525 -15.68 -4.18 -1.10
N THR A 526 -15.56 -5.49 -1.11
CA THR A 526 -16.42 -6.44 -0.40
C THR A 526 -15.63 -7.11 0.70
N TYR A 527 -16.19 -7.16 1.90
CA TYR A 527 -15.63 -7.83 3.06
C TYR A 527 -16.21 -9.25 3.23
N PRO A 528 -15.56 -10.14 3.99
CA PRO A 528 -16.01 -11.53 4.16
C PRO A 528 -17.35 -11.66 4.90
N ASP A 529 -17.77 -10.62 5.62
CA ASP A 529 -19.06 -10.57 6.32
C ASP A 529 -20.22 -10.12 5.40
N GLY A 530 -19.93 -9.85 4.12
CA GLY A 530 -20.90 -9.38 3.13
C GLY A 530 -21.08 -7.86 3.11
N SER A 531 -20.48 -7.12 4.05
CA SER A 531 -20.44 -5.67 3.95
C SER A 531 -19.66 -5.25 2.69
N ARG A 532 -20.07 -4.16 2.07
CA ARG A 532 -19.42 -3.65 0.86
C ARG A 532 -19.49 -2.15 0.74
N TYR A 533 -18.42 -1.57 0.24
CA TYR A 533 -18.38 -0.20 -0.23
C TYR A 533 -18.38 -0.18 -1.76
N THR A 534 -19.21 0.65 -2.37
CA THR A 534 -19.17 0.98 -3.80
C THR A 534 -19.05 2.49 -3.95
N GLY A 535 -17.98 2.96 -4.57
CA GLY A 535 -17.73 4.40 -4.70
C GLY A 535 -16.33 4.70 -5.23
N VAL A 536 -15.85 5.92 -4.96
CA VAL A 536 -14.54 6.38 -5.41
C VAL A 536 -13.45 6.02 -4.39
N PHE A 537 -12.29 5.65 -4.89
CA PHE A 537 -11.09 5.36 -4.11
C PHE A 537 -10.02 6.40 -4.41
N LYS A 538 -9.23 6.74 -3.40
CA LYS A 538 -8.02 7.54 -3.58
C LYS A 538 -6.96 6.99 -2.64
N ASP A 539 -5.82 6.58 -3.20
CA ASP A 539 -4.68 6.03 -2.45
C ASP A 539 -5.11 4.94 -1.46
N ASP A 540 -5.83 3.93 -1.96
CA ASP A 540 -6.37 2.78 -1.21
C ASP A 540 -7.56 3.04 -0.28
N LEU A 541 -7.95 4.30 -0.08
CA LEU A 541 -9.01 4.73 0.84
C LEU A 541 -10.32 5.05 0.13
N PHE A 542 -11.45 4.84 0.81
CA PHE A 542 -12.76 5.34 0.36
C PHE A 542 -12.74 6.87 0.34
N HIS A 543 -13.22 7.45 -0.74
CA HIS A 543 -13.15 8.88 -0.96
C HIS A 543 -14.32 9.37 -1.82
N GLY A 544 -14.68 10.65 -1.72
CA GLY A 544 -15.74 11.24 -2.54
C GLY A 544 -17.09 10.56 -2.28
N GLN A 545 -17.97 10.54 -3.28
CA GLN A 545 -19.29 9.94 -3.11
C GLN A 545 -19.24 8.41 -3.15
N GLY A 546 -20.02 7.77 -2.28
CA GLY A 546 -20.12 6.31 -2.25
C GLY A 546 -21.31 5.80 -1.45
N VAL A 547 -21.48 4.48 -1.51
CA VAL A 547 -22.49 3.73 -0.77
C VAL A 547 -21.78 2.63 0.01
N TYR A 548 -22.00 2.60 1.32
CA TYR A 548 -21.58 1.50 2.18
C TYR A 548 -22.80 0.70 2.62
N LEU A 549 -22.84 -0.57 2.23
CA LEU A 549 -23.82 -1.56 2.71
C LEU A 549 -23.16 -2.36 3.83
N PHE A 550 -23.77 -2.33 5.01
CA PHE A 550 -23.32 -3.07 6.17
C PHE A 550 -23.84 -4.51 6.15
N ALA A 551 -23.18 -5.40 6.88
CA ALA A 551 -23.55 -6.82 6.95
C ALA A 551 -24.93 -7.06 7.58
N ASP A 552 -25.41 -6.15 8.42
CA ASP A 552 -26.74 -6.18 9.04
C ASP A 552 -27.85 -5.67 8.10
N GLY A 553 -27.51 -5.19 6.90
CA GLY A 553 -28.44 -4.58 5.95
C GLY A 553 -28.59 -3.07 6.10
N SER A 554 -27.96 -2.45 7.11
CA SER A 554 -27.86 -0.99 7.20
C SER A 554 -27.12 -0.45 5.96
N ARG A 555 -27.36 0.81 5.60
CA ARG A 555 -26.82 1.46 4.40
C ARG A 555 -26.48 2.92 4.65
N TYR A 556 -25.24 3.29 4.39
CA TYR A 556 -24.82 4.68 4.25
C TYR A 556 -24.70 5.07 2.77
N GLU A 557 -25.16 6.25 2.42
CA GLU A 557 -24.97 6.88 1.10
C GLU A 557 -24.58 8.35 1.31
N GLY A 558 -23.40 8.75 0.83
CA GLY A 558 -22.90 10.10 1.05
C GLY A 558 -21.42 10.27 0.73
N GLU A 559 -20.84 11.34 1.27
CA GLU A 559 -19.42 11.67 1.10
C GLU A 559 -18.52 10.84 2.04
N PHE A 560 -17.36 10.45 1.50
CA PHE A 560 -16.29 9.77 2.19
C PHE A 560 -15.02 10.60 2.13
N ARG A 561 -14.29 10.66 3.24
CA ARG A 561 -12.98 11.31 3.32
C ARG A 561 -12.02 10.42 4.10
N ALA A 562 -10.95 9.99 3.42
CA ALA A 562 -9.92 9.12 3.99
C ALA A 562 -10.49 7.85 4.65
N GLY A 563 -11.47 7.22 4.01
CA GLY A 563 -12.12 6.00 4.51
C GLY A 563 -13.39 6.23 5.32
N LEU A 564 -13.64 7.44 5.82
CA LEU A 564 -14.68 7.73 6.81
C LEU A 564 -15.88 8.45 6.21
N PHE A 565 -17.08 8.26 6.76
CA PHE A 565 -18.23 9.08 6.41
C PHE A 565 -17.97 10.54 6.78
N ALA A 566 -18.23 11.42 5.83
CA ALA A 566 -17.98 12.85 5.95
C ALA A 566 -19.06 13.62 5.18
N GLY A 567 -19.07 14.94 5.34
CA GLY A 567 -19.94 15.80 4.52
C GLY A 567 -21.42 15.49 4.71
N GLN A 568 -22.21 15.54 3.64
CA GLN A 568 -23.64 15.18 3.71
C GLN A 568 -23.83 13.70 3.39
N GLY A 569 -24.78 13.06 4.08
CA GLY A 569 -25.15 11.68 3.80
C GLY A 569 -26.49 11.25 4.37
N VAL A 570 -26.84 10.01 4.05
CA VAL A 570 -28.03 9.30 4.49
C VAL A 570 -27.59 7.97 5.08
N LEU A 571 -27.84 7.75 6.37
CA LEU A 571 -27.65 6.47 7.04
C LEU A 571 -29.01 5.86 7.34
N SER A 572 -29.35 4.78 6.64
CA SER A 572 -30.55 3.99 6.88
C SER A 572 -30.15 2.73 7.65
N TYR A 573 -30.78 2.49 8.78
CA TYR A 573 -30.48 1.37 9.66
C TYR A 573 -31.41 0.20 9.37
N ALA A 574 -30.94 -1.03 9.62
CA ALA A 574 -31.74 -2.24 9.44
C ALA A 574 -32.98 -2.30 10.35
N ASP A 575 -32.95 -1.60 11.49
CA ASP A 575 -34.07 -1.48 12.43
C ASP A 575 -35.17 -0.50 11.96
N GLY A 576 -35.00 0.13 10.79
CA GLY A 576 -35.93 1.11 10.23
C GLY A 576 -35.63 2.56 10.60
N ASN A 577 -34.65 2.82 11.48
CA ASN A 577 -34.20 4.18 11.74
C ASN A 577 -33.51 4.76 10.50
N LYS A 578 -33.55 6.09 10.36
CA LYS A 578 -32.90 6.80 9.25
C LYS A 578 -32.39 8.15 9.69
N TYR A 579 -31.11 8.42 9.46
CA TYR A 579 -30.50 9.73 9.61
C TYR A 579 -30.20 10.35 8.25
N VAL A 580 -30.49 11.64 8.10
CA VAL A 580 -30.15 12.47 6.94
C VAL A 580 -29.49 13.75 7.45
N GLY A 581 -28.25 14.02 7.07
CA GLY A 581 -27.56 15.24 7.50
C GLY A 581 -26.04 15.17 7.36
N SER A 582 -25.38 16.00 8.15
CA SER A 582 -23.92 16.11 8.17
C SER A 582 -23.24 14.97 8.95
N PHE A 583 -22.11 14.50 8.43
CA PHE A 583 -21.24 13.50 9.03
C PHE A 583 -19.82 14.02 9.17
N LYS A 584 -19.17 13.58 10.23
CA LYS A 584 -17.73 13.75 10.46
C LYS A 584 -17.20 12.52 11.16
N ASP A 585 -16.16 11.93 10.60
CA ASP A 585 -15.46 10.76 11.18
C ASP A 585 -16.44 9.62 11.53
N ASP A 586 -17.30 9.24 10.56
CA ASP A 586 -18.36 8.21 10.66
C ASP A 586 -19.61 8.57 11.49
N LEU A 587 -19.58 9.70 12.19
CA LEU A 587 -20.64 10.08 13.13
C LEU A 587 -21.49 11.23 12.60
N PRO A 588 -22.82 11.21 12.85
CA PRO A 588 -23.65 12.41 12.72
C PRO A 588 -23.04 13.59 13.47
N ASP A 589 -22.71 14.66 12.75
CA ASP A 589 -22.06 15.86 13.30
C ASP A 589 -22.45 17.09 12.48
N GLY A 590 -23.15 18.04 13.09
CA GLY A 590 -23.80 19.16 12.42
C GLY A 590 -25.32 19.02 12.40
N GLN A 591 -26.00 19.69 11.46
CA GLN A 591 -27.46 19.64 11.36
C GLN A 591 -27.94 18.34 10.70
N GLY A 592 -29.04 17.79 11.20
CA GLY A 592 -29.61 16.59 10.62
C GLY A 592 -31.06 16.31 11.02
N THR A 593 -31.63 15.32 10.36
CA THR A 593 -32.95 14.75 10.61
C THR A 593 -32.80 13.27 10.93
N LEU A 594 -33.21 12.86 12.14
CA LEU A 594 -33.32 11.47 12.55
C LEU A 594 -34.80 11.06 12.53
N THR A 595 -35.14 10.11 11.69
CA THR A 595 -36.45 9.45 11.65
C THR A 595 -36.31 8.11 12.36
N ALA A 596 -37.07 7.89 13.42
CA ALA A 596 -37.11 6.62 14.11
C ALA A 596 -38.10 5.64 13.44
N ALA A 597 -37.91 4.35 13.68
CA ALA A 597 -38.75 3.29 13.13
C ALA A 597 -40.25 3.42 13.50
N ASP A 598 -40.55 4.02 14.65
CA ASP A 598 -41.92 4.30 15.08
C ASP A 598 -42.58 5.48 14.32
N GLY A 599 -41.83 6.18 13.46
CA GLY A 599 -42.28 7.36 12.72
C GLY A 599 -41.96 8.70 13.39
N SER A 600 -41.33 8.69 14.56
CA SER A 600 -40.87 9.92 15.22
C SER A 600 -39.79 10.61 14.39
N VAL A 601 -39.89 11.93 14.22
CA VAL A 601 -38.91 12.72 13.46
C VAL A 601 -38.27 13.77 14.36
N TYR A 602 -36.98 13.63 14.62
CA TYR A 602 -36.15 14.65 15.23
C TYR A 602 -35.40 15.46 14.16
N LYS A 603 -35.44 16.79 14.26
CA LYS A 603 -34.63 17.72 13.46
C LYS A 603 -33.83 18.62 14.38
N GLY A 604 -32.52 18.69 14.22
CA GLY A 604 -31.67 19.53 15.06
C GLY A 604 -30.19 19.26 14.86
N SER A 605 -29.36 19.81 15.76
CA SER A 605 -27.91 19.60 15.73
C SER A 605 -27.50 18.26 16.34
N PHE A 606 -26.37 17.76 15.85
CA PHE A 606 -25.69 16.56 16.29
C PHE A 606 -24.21 16.88 16.53
N LYS A 607 -23.60 16.19 17.50
CA LYS A 607 -22.16 16.26 17.76
C LYS A 607 -21.69 14.90 18.27
N GLY A 608 -20.71 14.30 17.61
CA GLY A 608 -20.23 12.95 17.95
C GLY A 608 -21.36 11.91 17.97
N GLY A 609 -22.26 11.96 16.98
CA GLY A 609 -23.35 10.99 16.83
C GLY A 609 -24.55 11.20 17.75
N ARG A 610 -24.53 12.21 18.62
CA ARG A 610 -25.61 12.49 19.58
C ARG A 610 -26.35 13.76 19.22
N ARG A 611 -27.67 13.78 19.42
CA ARG A 611 -28.47 15.00 19.45
C ARG A 611 -27.82 15.99 20.41
N ASN A 612 -27.56 17.20 19.94
CA ASN A 612 -26.86 18.24 20.69
C ASN A 612 -27.47 19.60 20.37
N GLY A 613 -27.54 20.50 21.35
CA GLY A 613 -28.15 21.82 21.17
C GLY A 613 -29.65 21.73 20.84
N ASN A 614 -30.14 22.76 20.14
CA ASN A 614 -31.57 22.91 19.90
C ASN A 614 -32.07 21.90 18.86
N GLY A 615 -33.25 21.33 19.11
CA GLY A 615 -33.93 20.46 18.18
C GLY A 615 -35.43 20.35 18.40
N ARG A 616 -36.11 19.82 17.39
CA ARG A 616 -37.54 19.58 17.38
C ARG A 616 -37.79 18.11 17.12
N ILE A 617 -38.47 17.43 18.04
CA ILE A 617 -39.00 16.08 17.81
C ILE A 617 -40.50 16.16 17.54
N THR A 618 -40.96 15.45 16.53
CA THR A 618 -42.38 15.27 16.16
C THR A 618 -42.71 13.80 16.29
N TYR A 619 -43.65 13.45 17.14
CA TYR A 619 -44.07 12.07 17.37
C TYR A 619 -45.15 11.64 16.37
N PRO A 620 -45.36 10.32 16.21
CA PRO A 620 -46.54 9.79 15.54
C PRO A 620 -47.81 10.39 16.17
N GLY A 621 -48.69 10.98 15.36
CA GLY A 621 -49.86 11.73 15.83
C GLY A 621 -49.66 13.25 15.97
N GLY A 622 -48.50 13.78 15.56
CA GLY A 622 -48.29 15.23 15.37
C GLY A 622 -47.84 16.02 16.60
N ARG A 623 -47.82 15.39 17.79
CA ARG A 623 -47.27 16.00 19.00
C ARG A 623 -45.82 16.43 18.77
N THR A 624 -45.50 17.68 19.06
CA THR A 624 -44.16 18.24 18.89
C THR A 624 -43.55 18.60 20.24
N VAL A 625 -42.27 18.32 20.44
CA VAL A 625 -41.46 18.83 21.57
C VAL A 625 -40.24 19.55 20.99
N GLN A 626 -39.93 20.74 21.51
CA GLN A 626 -38.78 21.56 21.11
C GLN A 626 -37.94 21.88 22.35
N GLY A 627 -36.62 21.91 22.21
CA GLY A 627 -35.70 22.21 23.30
C GLY A 627 -34.28 22.39 22.81
#